data_AF-A0A662N0C1-F1
#
_entry.id   AF-A0A662N0C1-F1
#
_cell.length_a   1.000
_cell.length_b   1.000
_cell.length_c   1.000
_cell.angle_alpha   90.00
_cell.angle_beta   90.00
_cell.angle_gamma   90.00
#
_symmetry.space_group_name_H-M   'P 1'
#
loop_
_entity.id
_entity.type
_entity.pdbx_description
1 polymer ?
#
loop_
_entity_poly.entity_id
_entity_poly.type
_entity_poly.pdbx_seq_one_letter_code
_entity_poly.pdbx_strand_id
1 'polypeptide(L)'
;MLHIIRAALRKFIQLEDTPNSYSGLAGKLFKVNSAETALEASTNTDSEIAEAVNVAANVMEKVAEVEVSSDCDYVEFTGLDGNSAWFYILLATAKNATSSAYDLYLYVNGDTDNTHYYTQQLRANDTSISGTRINRPTVAVLGENEGCLFEVKITKDPNDYFRFFSNVSRFTGSSVEEMIRSGTKTSTITNITSLRIQAQGANAIGAGSKFILFKARRA
;
A
#
# COMPACT_ATOMS: atom_id res chain seq x y z
N MET A 1 61.83 -18.96 -21.91
CA MET A 1 60.55 -18.22 -21.93
C MET A 1 59.43 -19.25 -22.06
N LEU A 2 58.90 -19.73 -20.94
CA LEU A 2 57.94 -20.85 -20.91
C LEU A 2 56.55 -20.33 -21.32
N HIS A 3 56.16 -20.60 -22.56
CA HIS A 3 54.80 -20.38 -23.05
C HIS A 3 53.87 -21.43 -22.41
N ILE A 4 53.29 -21.11 -21.25
CA ILE A 4 52.19 -21.91 -20.70
C ILE A 4 50.95 -21.58 -21.53
N ILE A 5 50.63 -22.46 -22.48
CA ILE A 5 49.33 -22.50 -23.14
C ILE A 5 48.34 -22.94 -22.05
N ARG A 6 47.67 -21.99 -21.39
CA ARG A 6 46.56 -22.30 -20.49
C ARG A 6 45.44 -22.89 -21.35
N ALA A 7 45.18 -24.19 -21.21
CA ALA A 7 44.00 -24.81 -21.80
C ALA A 7 42.77 -24.01 -21.35
N ALA A 8 41.91 -23.60 -22.29
CA ALA A 8 40.69 -22.89 -21.96
C ALA A 8 39.88 -23.73 -20.96
N LEU A 9 39.64 -23.17 -19.77
CA LEU A 9 38.82 -23.81 -18.74
C LEU A 9 37.41 -23.97 -19.32
N ARG A 10 36.88 -25.20 -19.31
CA ARG A 10 35.58 -25.53 -19.92
C ARG A 10 34.51 -25.88 -18.89
N LYS A 11 34.89 -26.06 -17.64
CA LYS A 11 34.01 -26.42 -16.53
C LYS A 11 34.33 -25.56 -15.32
N PHE A 12 33.31 -25.25 -14.53
CA PHE A 12 33.49 -24.49 -13.29
C PHE A 12 34.50 -25.15 -12.36
N ILE A 13 34.45 -26.49 -12.15
CA ILE A 13 35.41 -27.24 -11.31
C ILE A 13 36.90 -27.08 -11.66
N GLN A 14 37.23 -26.42 -12.77
CA GLN A 14 38.61 -26.14 -13.18
C GLN A 14 39.05 -24.71 -12.80
N LEU A 15 38.15 -23.88 -12.29
CA LEU A 15 38.44 -22.55 -11.76
C LEU A 15 38.91 -22.67 -10.31
N GLU A 16 39.93 -21.88 -9.94
CA GLU A 16 40.56 -21.91 -8.62
C GLU A 16 39.64 -21.39 -7.50
N ASP A 17 38.67 -20.54 -7.84
CA ASP A 17 37.73 -19.88 -6.93
C ASP A 17 36.38 -20.61 -6.86
N THR A 18 36.31 -21.86 -7.31
CA THR A 18 35.09 -22.67 -7.24
C THR A 18 35.34 -24.02 -6.57
N PRO A 19 34.29 -24.69 -6.08
CA PRO A 19 34.41 -26.04 -5.57
C PRO A 19 34.99 -26.99 -6.63
N ASN A 20 35.99 -27.77 -6.23
CA ASN A 20 36.61 -28.79 -7.09
C ASN A 20 35.70 -30.02 -7.35
N SER A 21 34.51 -30.06 -6.74
CA SER A 21 33.48 -31.08 -6.92
C SER A 21 32.09 -30.53 -6.58
N TYR A 22 31.06 -31.03 -7.27
CA TYR A 22 29.65 -30.77 -6.98
C TYR A 22 28.92 -31.97 -6.39
N SER A 23 29.63 -33.07 -6.11
CA SER A 23 29.02 -34.26 -5.51
C SER A 23 28.42 -33.91 -4.14
N GLY A 24 27.13 -34.22 -3.95
CA GLY A 24 26.39 -33.90 -2.71
C GLY A 24 25.91 -32.44 -2.60
N LEU A 25 26.13 -31.60 -3.63
CA LEU A 25 25.71 -30.21 -3.66
C LEU A 25 24.46 -29.95 -4.54
N ALA A 26 23.77 -31.01 -4.97
CA ALA A 26 22.54 -30.88 -5.74
C ALA A 26 21.49 -30.07 -4.96
N GLY A 27 20.92 -29.03 -5.59
CA GLY A 27 19.92 -28.14 -4.99
C GLY A 27 20.47 -27.05 -4.06
N LYS A 28 21.78 -27.03 -3.78
CA LYS A 28 22.39 -25.99 -2.93
C LYS A 28 22.58 -24.68 -3.68
N LEU A 29 22.37 -23.56 -2.98
CA LEU A 29 22.82 -22.25 -3.43
C LEU A 29 24.33 -22.12 -3.22
N PHE A 30 25.01 -21.35 -4.06
CA PHE A 30 26.41 -20.95 -3.86
C PHE A 30 26.47 -19.47 -3.46
N LYS A 31 27.41 -19.12 -2.59
CA LYS A 31 27.69 -17.75 -2.17
C LYS A 31 29.19 -17.47 -2.25
N VAL A 32 29.57 -16.20 -2.28
CA VAL A 32 30.97 -15.80 -2.09
C VAL A 32 31.33 -16.01 -0.62
N ASN A 33 32.52 -16.56 -0.35
CA ASN A 33 33.01 -16.74 1.01
C ASN A 33 33.29 -15.39 1.69
N SER A 34 33.46 -15.38 3.01
CA SER A 34 33.66 -14.13 3.77
C SER A 34 34.95 -13.39 3.44
N ALA A 35 35.90 -14.06 2.79
CA ALA A 35 37.16 -13.46 2.34
C ALA A 35 37.06 -12.84 0.94
N GLU A 36 35.92 -12.98 0.27
CA GLU A 36 35.69 -12.52 -1.11
C GLU A 36 36.63 -13.13 -2.15
N THR A 37 37.13 -14.34 -1.90
CA THR A 37 38.14 -15.01 -2.73
C THR A 37 37.66 -16.27 -3.44
N ALA A 38 36.52 -16.84 -3.04
CA ALA A 38 35.99 -18.07 -3.63
C ALA A 38 34.48 -18.21 -3.46
N LEU A 39 33.87 -19.09 -4.25
CA LEU A 39 32.51 -19.58 -4.07
C LEU A 39 32.48 -20.80 -3.14
N GLU A 40 31.52 -20.80 -2.23
CA GLU A 40 31.23 -21.93 -1.33
C GLU A 40 29.73 -22.28 -1.36
N ALA A 41 29.40 -23.53 -1.02
CA ALA A 41 28.01 -23.92 -0.85
C ALA A 41 27.42 -23.16 0.34
N SER A 42 26.25 -22.57 0.13
CA SER A 42 25.50 -21.93 1.21
C SER A 42 25.12 -22.97 2.25
N THR A 43 25.30 -22.60 3.52
CA THR A 43 24.81 -23.38 4.66
C THR A 43 23.33 -23.19 4.89
N ASN A 44 22.72 -22.17 4.25
CA ASN A 44 21.30 -21.90 4.37
C ASN A 44 20.53 -23.14 3.89
N THR A 45 19.63 -23.61 4.73
CA THR A 45 18.66 -24.64 4.44
C THR A 45 17.56 -24.09 3.55
N ASP A 46 16.89 -24.97 2.82
CA ASP A 46 15.70 -24.62 2.04
C ASP A 46 14.63 -24.00 2.95
N SER A 47 14.58 -24.41 4.22
CA SER A 47 13.70 -23.83 5.25
C SER A 47 14.07 -22.38 5.59
N GLU A 48 15.35 -22.05 5.77
CA GLU A 48 15.77 -20.66 6.04
C GLU A 48 15.51 -19.74 4.84
N ILE A 49 15.67 -20.26 3.62
CA ILE A 49 15.32 -19.53 2.40
C ILE A 49 13.79 -19.38 2.31
N ALA A 50 13.04 -20.45 2.54
CA ALA A 50 11.58 -20.42 2.52
C ALA A 50 11.02 -19.50 3.61
N GLU A 51 11.63 -19.43 4.79
CA GLU A 51 11.26 -18.52 5.85
C GLU A 51 11.56 -17.07 5.46
N ALA A 52 12.73 -16.77 4.90
CA ALA A 52 13.04 -15.45 4.36
C ALA A 52 12.04 -15.01 3.26
N VAL A 53 11.60 -15.95 2.42
CA VAL A 53 10.57 -15.72 1.40
C VAL A 53 9.17 -15.55 2.04
N ASN A 54 8.84 -16.33 3.07
CA ASN A 54 7.55 -16.29 3.77
C ASN A 54 7.40 -15.07 4.70
N VAL A 55 8.49 -14.50 5.21
CA VAL A 55 8.46 -13.20 5.89
C VAL A 55 7.93 -12.13 4.92
N ALA A 56 8.31 -12.18 3.63
CA ALA A 56 7.74 -11.27 2.63
C ALA A 56 6.23 -11.49 2.39
N ALA A 57 5.71 -12.70 2.60
CA ALA A 57 4.28 -13.02 2.46
C ALA A 57 3.42 -12.54 3.65
N ASN A 58 4.01 -12.32 4.82
CA ASN A 58 3.34 -11.79 6.02
C ASN A 58 3.45 -10.26 6.17
N VAL A 59 3.96 -9.58 5.15
CA VAL A 59 4.12 -8.12 5.14
C VAL A 59 3.01 -7.50 4.29
N MET A 60 2.58 -6.29 4.66
CA MET A 60 1.71 -5.47 3.80
C MET A 60 2.37 -5.29 2.43
N GLU A 61 1.77 -5.82 1.37
CA GLU A 61 2.31 -5.70 0.02
C GLU A 61 1.80 -4.40 -0.62
N LYS A 62 2.72 -3.58 -1.14
CA LYS A 62 2.36 -2.36 -1.88
C LYS A 62 1.68 -2.74 -3.20
N VAL A 63 0.41 -2.35 -3.33
CA VAL A 63 -0.40 -2.59 -4.54
C VAL A 63 -0.21 -1.46 -5.54
N ALA A 64 -0.22 -0.22 -5.07
CA ALA A 64 -0.14 0.96 -5.92
C ALA A 64 0.44 2.15 -5.15
N GLU A 65 1.03 3.07 -5.90
CA GLU A 65 1.56 4.34 -5.42
C GLU A 65 1.31 5.40 -6.49
N VAL A 66 0.76 6.53 -6.06
CA VAL A 66 0.37 7.64 -6.95
C VAL A 66 0.86 8.95 -6.35
N GLU A 67 1.63 9.70 -7.13
CA GLU A 67 1.88 11.12 -6.92
C GLU A 67 1.12 11.91 -7.98
N VAL A 68 0.25 12.81 -7.53
CA VAL A 68 -0.63 13.60 -8.42
C VAL A 68 0.21 14.65 -9.14
N SER A 69 0.33 14.58 -10.47
CA SER A 69 1.18 15.50 -11.26
C SER A 69 0.51 16.83 -11.59
N SER A 70 -0.82 16.86 -11.62
CA SER A 70 -1.66 18.04 -11.87
C SER A 70 -2.93 17.92 -11.06
N ASP A 71 -3.54 19.04 -10.69
CA ASP A 71 -4.80 19.05 -9.95
C ASP A 71 -5.85 18.16 -10.65
N CYS A 72 -6.58 17.35 -9.88
CA CYS A 72 -7.54 16.40 -10.41
C CYS A 72 -8.75 16.19 -9.49
N ASP A 73 -9.77 15.54 -10.03
CA ASP A 73 -11.00 15.22 -9.31
C ASP A 73 -10.86 13.94 -8.46
N TYR A 74 -10.04 12.99 -8.93
CA TYR A 74 -9.93 11.68 -8.29
C TYR A 74 -8.59 10.97 -8.54
N VAL A 75 -8.32 10.00 -7.67
CA VAL A 75 -7.30 8.95 -7.83
C VAL A 75 -8.01 7.60 -7.79
N GLU A 76 -7.77 6.74 -8.78
CA GLU A 76 -8.40 5.42 -8.90
C GLU A 76 -7.35 4.31 -8.82
N PHE A 77 -7.66 3.29 -8.04
CA PHE A 77 -6.94 2.02 -7.95
C PHE A 77 -7.81 0.93 -8.58
N THR A 78 -7.31 0.24 -9.61
CA THR A 78 -8.04 -0.81 -10.32
C THR A 78 -7.26 -2.13 -10.26
N GLY A 79 -7.87 -3.23 -10.74
CA GLY A 79 -7.24 -4.55 -10.74
C GLY A 79 -7.07 -5.14 -9.34
N LEU A 80 -7.94 -4.74 -8.40
CA LEU A 80 -7.91 -5.23 -7.03
C LEU A 80 -8.60 -6.59 -6.90
N ASP A 81 -8.22 -7.34 -5.87
CA ASP A 81 -8.87 -8.59 -5.47
C ASP A 81 -9.02 -8.64 -3.94
N GLY A 82 -10.10 -8.01 -3.46
CA GLY A 82 -10.45 -7.96 -2.04
C GLY A 82 -10.68 -9.31 -1.38
N ASN A 83 -11.13 -10.32 -2.14
CA ASN A 83 -11.35 -11.68 -1.62
C ASN A 83 -10.02 -12.33 -1.20
N SER A 84 -8.96 -12.08 -1.96
CA SER A 84 -7.62 -12.55 -1.61
C SER A 84 -6.90 -11.65 -0.61
N ALA A 85 -7.19 -10.35 -0.57
CA ALA A 85 -6.45 -9.38 0.22
C ALA A 85 -6.85 -9.30 1.70
N TRP A 86 -8.07 -9.71 2.08
CA TRP A 86 -8.70 -9.51 3.41
C TRP A 86 -8.86 -8.04 3.83
N PHE A 87 -7.78 -7.26 3.80
CA PHE A 87 -7.75 -5.83 4.08
C PHE A 87 -6.93 -5.08 3.04
N TYR A 88 -7.32 -3.83 2.80
CA TYR A 88 -6.47 -2.81 2.21
C TYR A 88 -6.18 -1.71 3.22
N ILE A 89 -4.99 -1.11 3.12
CA ILE A 89 -4.59 0.05 3.90
C ILE A 89 -4.13 1.13 2.93
N LEU A 90 -4.82 2.26 2.94
CA LEU A 90 -4.45 3.46 2.20
C LEU A 90 -3.75 4.44 3.13
N LEU A 91 -2.56 4.88 2.76
CA LEU A 91 -1.85 5.99 3.39
C LEU A 91 -1.81 7.15 2.41
N ALA A 92 -2.18 8.35 2.86
CA ALA A 92 -2.24 9.50 1.97
C ALA A 92 -1.87 10.82 2.66
N THR A 93 -1.18 11.67 1.90
CA THR A 93 -1.09 13.10 2.17
C THR A 93 -1.66 13.83 0.96
N ALA A 94 -2.69 14.65 1.18
CA ALA A 94 -3.39 15.34 0.11
C ALA A 94 -3.47 16.84 0.43
N LYS A 95 -3.36 17.66 -0.61
CA LYS A 95 -3.54 19.11 -0.50
C LYS A 95 -4.75 19.56 -1.28
N ASN A 96 -5.44 20.58 -0.78
CA ASN A 96 -6.48 21.26 -1.53
C ASN A 96 -5.89 22.31 -2.45
N ALA A 97 -6.17 22.25 -3.74
CA ALA A 97 -5.77 23.30 -4.68
C ALA A 97 -6.76 24.48 -4.76
N THR A 98 -7.86 24.43 -4.01
CA THR A 98 -8.97 25.39 -4.14
C THR A 98 -9.19 26.23 -2.88
N SER A 99 -9.91 27.34 -3.06
CA SER A 99 -10.32 28.27 -2.00
C SER A 99 -11.61 27.85 -1.27
N SER A 100 -11.97 26.58 -1.28
CA SER A 100 -13.12 26.06 -0.55
C SER A 100 -12.78 24.70 0.04
N ALA A 101 -13.28 24.41 1.23
CA ALA A 101 -13.09 23.09 1.83
C ALA A 101 -13.94 22.03 1.11
N TYR A 102 -13.35 20.85 0.86
CA TYR A 102 -14.02 19.75 0.17
C TYR A 102 -13.82 18.42 0.90
N ASP A 103 -14.87 17.60 0.94
CA ASP A 103 -14.76 16.22 1.37
C ASP A 103 -14.01 15.37 0.34
N LEU A 104 -13.26 14.39 0.81
CA LEU A 104 -12.78 13.25 0.01
C LEU A 104 -13.66 12.03 0.26
N TYR A 105 -14.15 11.45 -0.82
CA TYR A 105 -15.01 10.27 -0.84
C TYR A 105 -14.21 9.02 -1.22
N LEU A 106 -14.54 7.89 -0.60
CA LEU A 106 -14.03 6.57 -0.97
C LEU A 106 -15.14 5.73 -1.62
N TYR A 107 -15.10 5.60 -2.94
CA TYR A 107 -16.02 4.75 -3.70
C TYR A 107 -15.40 3.40 -3.98
N VAL A 108 -16.25 2.38 -4.13
CA VAL A 108 -15.84 1.00 -4.43
C VAL A 108 -16.53 0.50 -5.71
N ASN A 109 -15.77 -0.18 -6.55
CA ASN A 109 -16.25 -0.85 -7.77
C ASN A 109 -17.04 0.06 -8.74
N GLY A 110 -16.60 1.30 -8.89
CA GLY A 110 -17.25 2.28 -9.77
C GLY A 110 -18.59 2.85 -9.29
N ASP A 111 -19.06 2.48 -8.09
CA ASP A 111 -20.28 3.05 -7.52
C ASP A 111 -20.00 4.39 -6.86
N THR A 112 -20.29 5.46 -7.60
CA THR A 112 -20.10 6.86 -7.19
C THR A 112 -21.37 7.51 -6.62
N ASP A 113 -22.43 6.76 -6.34
CA ASP A 113 -23.65 7.33 -5.74
C ASP A 113 -23.49 7.46 -4.22
N ASN A 114 -23.50 8.70 -3.73
CA ASN A 114 -23.38 8.99 -2.30
C ASN A 114 -24.46 8.33 -1.44
N THR A 115 -25.67 8.17 -1.98
CA THR A 115 -26.81 7.61 -1.25
C THR A 115 -26.62 6.14 -0.89
N HIS A 116 -25.70 5.45 -1.56
CA HIS A 116 -25.35 4.07 -1.26
C HIS A 116 -24.42 3.91 -0.05
N TYR A 117 -24.05 4.98 0.65
CA TYR A 117 -23.08 4.94 1.74
C TYR A 117 -23.54 5.71 2.98
N TYR A 118 -23.07 5.24 4.14
CA TYR A 118 -23.20 5.95 5.41
C TYR A 118 -21.84 6.03 6.08
N THR A 119 -21.56 7.19 6.71
CA THR A 119 -20.37 7.44 7.50
C THR A 119 -20.74 8.06 8.84
N GLN A 120 -20.23 7.48 9.92
CA GLN A 120 -20.21 8.09 11.24
C GLN A 120 -18.85 8.77 11.46
N GLN A 121 -18.83 9.97 12.00
CA GLN A 121 -17.59 10.68 12.36
C GLN A 121 -17.56 11.09 13.83
N LEU A 122 -16.36 11.12 14.38
CA LEU A 122 -15.96 11.93 15.53
C LEU A 122 -14.92 12.95 15.06
N ARG A 123 -15.09 14.19 15.49
CA ARG A 123 -14.23 15.33 15.12
C ARG A 123 -13.81 16.04 16.40
N ALA A 124 -12.52 16.26 16.59
CA ALA A 124 -11.96 16.96 17.74
C ALA A 124 -11.08 18.13 17.30
N ASN A 125 -11.27 19.29 17.91
CA ASN A 125 -10.42 20.47 17.78
C ASN A 125 -10.06 21.01 19.18
N ASP A 126 -9.41 22.18 19.24
CA ASP A 126 -8.92 22.82 20.46
C ASP A 126 -9.95 22.90 21.62
N THR A 127 -11.22 23.13 21.32
CA THR A 127 -12.24 23.39 22.35
C THR A 127 -13.41 22.43 22.34
N SER A 128 -13.52 21.56 21.32
CA SER A 128 -14.75 20.80 21.06
C SER A 128 -14.49 19.40 20.52
N ILE A 129 -15.34 18.46 20.95
CA ILE A 129 -15.49 17.14 20.32
C ILE A 129 -16.94 17.03 19.84
N SER A 130 -17.14 16.61 18.59
CA SER A 130 -18.46 16.48 17.98
C SER A 130 -18.62 15.15 17.25
N GLY A 131 -19.84 14.62 17.27
CA GLY A 131 -20.24 13.43 16.54
C GLY A 131 -21.28 13.76 15.48
N THR A 132 -21.18 13.14 14.29
CA THR A 132 -22.17 13.35 13.22
C THR A 132 -22.31 12.10 12.37
N ARG A 133 -23.52 11.86 11.86
CA ARG A 133 -23.78 10.89 10.80
C ARG A 133 -23.96 11.60 9.47
N ILE A 134 -23.34 11.09 8.42
CA ILE A 134 -23.35 11.64 7.06
C ILE A 134 -23.73 10.52 6.10
N ASN A 135 -24.53 10.82 5.09
CA ASN A 135 -25.01 9.85 4.08
C ASN A 135 -24.17 9.95 2.80
N ARG A 136 -22.85 9.75 2.94
CA ARG A 136 -21.86 9.70 1.84
C ARG A 136 -20.56 9.08 2.36
N PRO A 137 -19.68 8.51 1.52
CA PRO A 137 -18.50 7.77 1.96
C PRO A 137 -17.30 8.67 2.26
N THR A 138 -17.46 9.68 3.11
CA THR A 138 -16.38 10.63 3.44
C THR A 138 -15.26 9.93 4.20
N VAL A 139 -14.03 9.99 3.69
CA VAL A 139 -12.81 9.50 4.37
C VAL A 139 -11.95 10.61 4.94
N ALA A 140 -11.96 11.80 4.34
CA ALA A 140 -11.22 12.96 4.83
C ALA A 140 -11.90 14.27 4.40
N VAL A 141 -11.41 15.41 4.90
CA VAL A 141 -11.83 16.74 4.46
C VAL A 141 -10.58 17.57 4.22
N LEU A 142 -10.44 18.09 3.01
CA LEU A 142 -9.37 19.01 2.66
C LEU A 142 -9.80 20.43 3.04
N GLY A 143 -9.04 21.09 3.92
CA GLY A 143 -9.22 22.51 4.22
C GLY A 143 -8.95 23.38 3.00
N GLU A 144 -9.47 24.60 2.95
CA GLU A 144 -9.16 25.55 1.87
C GLU A 144 -7.66 25.84 1.81
N ASN A 145 -7.02 25.63 0.65
CA ASN A 145 -5.58 25.78 0.45
C ASN A 145 -4.68 25.05 1.50
N GLU A 146 -5.18 24.00 2.13
CA GLU A 146 -4.52 23.30 3.24
C GLU A 146 -4.19 21.85 2.89
N GLY A 147 -3.26 21.28 3.66
CA GLY A 147 -2.89 19.87 3.61
C GLY A 147 -3.69 19.00 4.58
N CYS A 148 -3.71 17.71 4.31
CA CYS A 148 -4.31 16.70 5.18
C CYS A 148 -3.50 15.40 5.10
N LEU A 149 -3.24 14.78 6.25
CA LEU A 149 -2.67 13.44 6.38
C LEU A 149 -3.78 12.49 6.83
N PHE A 150 -3.95 11.36 6.15
CA PHE A 150 -4.92 10.37 6.56
C PHE A 150 -4.54 8.93 6.23
N GLU A 151 -5.05 8.02 7.05
CA GLU A 151 -5.00 6.58 6.85
C GLU A 151 -6.43 6.06 6.67
N VAL A 152 -6.62 5.07 5.79
CA VAL A 152 -7.89 4.35 5.65
C VAL A 152 -7.65 2.85 5.66
N LYS A 153 -8.31 2.14 6.58
CA LYS A 153 -8.42 0.68 6.59
C LYS A 153 -9.70 0.29 5.88
N ILE A 154 -9.62 -0.64 4.93
CA ILE A 154 -10.69 -0.95 3.99
C ILE A 154 -10.85 -2.47 3.94
N THR A 155 -12.09 -2.97 3.94
CA THR A 155 -12.37 -4.41 3.89
C THR A 155 -13.78 -4.70 3.37
N LYS A 156 -14.01 -5.97 3.03
CA LYS A 156 -15.34 -6.57 2.89
C LYS A 156 -15.59 -7.42 4.13
N ASP A 157 -16.63 -7.11 4.89
CA ASP A 157 -16.94 -7.83 6.12
C ASP A 157 -17.48 -9.26 5.85
N PRO A 158 -17.64 -10.11 6.89
CA PRO A 158 -18.16 -11.47 6.72
C PRO A 158 -19.60 -11.55 6.19
N ASN A 159 -20.35 -10.43 6.18
CA ASN A 159 -21.68 -10.32 5.60
C ASN A 159 -21.65 -9.64 4.22
N ASP A 160 -20.47 -9.58 3.60
CA ASP A 160 -20.22 -9.01 2.27
C ASP A 160 -20.42 -7.49 2.14
N TYR A 161 -20.49 -6.76 3.25
CA TYR A 161 -20.55 -5.29 3.19
C TYR A 161 -19.16 -4.68 3.04
N PHE A 162 -19.04 -3.72 2.13
CA PHE A 162 -17.87 -2.85 2.06
C PHE A 162 -17.81 -1.96 3.30
N ARG A 163 -16.66 -1.95 3.98
CA ARG A 163 -16.40 -1.13 5.16
C ARG A 163 -15.09 -0.38 5.03
N PHE A 164 -15.05 0.80 5.65
CA PHE A 164 -13.82 1.51 5.88
C PHE A 164 -13.78 2.18 7.25
N PHE A 165 -12.57 2.42 7.72
CA PHE A 165 -12.26 3.18 8.91
C PHE A 165 -11.11 4.15 8.59
N SER A 166 -11.25 5.42 8.92
CA SER A 166 -10.22 6.42 8.63
C SER A 166 -9.83 7.24 9.85
N ASN A 167 -8.53 7.53 9.96
CA ASN A 167 -7.94 8.51 10.87
C ASN A 167 -7.38 9.67 10.05
N VAL A 168 -7.70 10.90 10.44
CA VAL A 168 -7.43 12.10 9.65
C VAL A 168 -6.87 13.19 10.54
N SER A 169 -5.72 13.73 10.17
CA SER A 169 -5.16 14.97 10.71
C SER A 169 -5.18 16.04 9.61
N ARG A 170 -5.79 17.20 9.89
CA ARG A 170 -5.94 18.27 8.90
C ARG A 170 -5.67 19.64 9.49
N PHE A 171 -5.48 20.62 8.60
CA PHE A 171 -5.00 21.96 8.92
C PHE A 171 -3.58 21.95 9.50
N THR A 172 -3.01 23.13 9.69
CA THR A 172 -1.65 23.31 10.20
C THR A 172 -1.63 24.34 11.34
N GLY A 173 -0.48 24.45 12.03
CA GLY A 173 -0.30 25.43 13.10
C GLY A 173 -1.22 25.19 14.30
N SER A 174 -1.84 26.26 14.81
CA SER A 174 -2.76 26.19 15.97
C SER A 174 -4.17 25.70 15.63
N SER A 175 -4.46 25.39 14.37
CA SER A 175 -5.79 24.99 13.90
C SER A 175 -5.93 23.49 13.62
N VAL A 176 -4.92 22.69 14.00
CA VAL A 176 -4.91 21.24 13.76
C VAL A 176 -6.17 20.59 14.32
N GLU A 177 -6.73 19.70 13.50
CA GLU A 177 -7.95 18.97 13.83
C GLU A 177 -7.78 17.49 13.55
N GLU A 178 -8.27 16.67 14.47
CA GLU A 178 -8.31 15.22 14.33
C GLU A 178 -9.72 14.74 14.03
N MET A 179 -9.84 13.80 13.09
CA MET A 179 -11.10 13.15 12.77
C MET A 179 -10.94 11.64 12.70
N ILE A 180 -11.95 10.93 13.22
CA ILE A 180 -12.09 9.49 13.07
C ILE A 180 -13.40 9.23 12.35
N ARG A 181 -13.37 8.41 11.30
CA ARG A 181 -14.53 8.10 10.47
C ARG A 181 -14.69 6.60 10.32
N SER A 182 -15.93 6.13 10.34
CA SER A 182 -16.28 4.74 10.03
C SER A 182 -17.39 4.75 9.00
N GLY A 183 -17.22 4.05 7.89
CA GLY A 183 -18.21 4.02 6.83
C GLY A 183 -18.52 2.63 6.33
N THR A 184 -19.69 2.51 5.71
CA THR A 184 -20.16 1.28 5.08
C THR A 184 -20.96 1.60 3.84
N LYS A 185 -20.93 0.68 2.88
CA LYS A 185 -21.92 0.65 1.79
C LYS A 185 -23.24 0.04 2.30
N THR A 186 -24.35 0.40 1.67
CA THR A 186 -25.71 -0.07 1.98
C THR A 186 -26.07 -1.40 1.34
N SER A 187 -25.40 -1.74 0.23
CA SER A 187 -25.52 -3.04 -0.42
C SER A 187 -24.27 -3.89 -0.18
N THR A 188 -24.43 -5.20 -0.33
CA THR A 188 -23.30 -6.13 -0.36
C THR A 188 -22.50 -5.99 -1.65
N ILE A 189 -21.26 -6.50 -1.62
CA ILE A 189 -20.36 -6.62 -2.77
C ILE A 189 -19.76 -8.03 -2.78
N THR A 190 -19.50 -8.60 -3.95
CA THR A 190 -18.89 -9.94 -4.05
C THR A 190 -17.36 -9.90 -3.95
N ASN A 191 -16.76 -8.78 -4.32
CA ASN A 191 -15.32 -8.53 -4.26
C ASN A 191 -15.04 -7.01 -4.24
N ILE A 192 -13.84 -6.60 -3.84
CA ILE A 192 -13.31 -5.24 -4.07
C ILE A 192 -12.41 -5.32 -5.30
N THR A 193 -12.85 -4.73 -6.42
CA THR A 193 -12.14 -4.73 -7.72
C THR A 193 -11.57 -3.36 -8.09
N SER A 194 -12.14 -2.29 -7.54
CA SER A 194 -11.57 -0.94 -7.62
C SER A 194 -11.89 -0.10 -6.38
N LEU A 195 -11.02 0.87 -6.11
CA LEU A 195 -11.22 1.89 -5.08
C LEU A 195 -10.91 3.25 -5.69
N ARG A 196 -11.78 4.23 -5.46
CA ARG A 196 -11.59 5.61 -5.91
C ARG A 196 -11.60 6.56 -4.72
N ILE A 197 -10.56 7.39 -4.61
CA ILE A 197 -10.57 8.60 -3.78
C ILE A 197 -10.99 9.76 -4.67
N GLN A 198 -12.14 10.36 -4.41
CA GLN A 198 -12.69 11.43 -5.23
C GLN A 198 -13.01 12.65 -4.37
N ALA A 199 -12.60 13.83 -4.81
CA ALA A 199 -13.03 15.07 -4.18
C ALA A 199 -14.49 15.40 -4.50
N GLN A 200 -15.16 16.04 -3.56
CA GLN A 200 -16.50 16.59 -3.78
C GLN A 200 -16.50 17.70 -4.84
N GLY A 201 -15.46 18.54 -4.86
CA GLY A 201 -15.28 19.63 -5.80
C GLY A 201 -14.30 19.28 -6.91
N ALA A 202 -14.48 19.90 -8.08
CA ALA A 202 -13.58 19.70 -9.21
C ALA A 202 -12.17 20.20 -8.90
N ASN A 203 -11.15 19.45 -9.33
CA ASN A 203 -9.72 19.72 -9.19
C ASN A 203 -9.27 19.99 -7.75
N ALA A 204 -10.00 19.51 -6.73
CA ALA A 204 -9.64 19.79 -5.35
C ALA A 204 -8.45 18.95 -4.86
N ILE A 205 -8.14 17.82 -5.49
CA ILE A 205 -6.93 17.05 -5.17
C ILE A 205 -5.77 17.71 -5.90
N GLY A 206 -4.96 18.48 -5.17
CA GLY A 206 -3.90 19.27 -5.77
C GLY A 206 -2.64 18.48 -6.13
N ALA A 207 -1.88 18.98 -7.10
CA ALA A 207 -0.59 18.42 -7.54
C ALA A 207 0.41 18.24 -6.38
N GLY A 208 1.13 17.12 -6.33
CA GLY A 208 2.01 16.74 -5.23
C GLY A 208 1.32 16.02 -4.07
N SER A 209 -0.01 15.83 -4.13
CA SER A 209 -0.69 14.86 -3.25
C SER A 209 -0.18 13.44 -3.52
N LYS A 210 -0.04 12.63 -2.47
CA LYS A 210 0.56 11.29 -2.54
C LYS A 210 -0.36 10.27 -1.89
N PHE A 211 -0.53 9.13 -2.56
CA PHE A 211 -1.39 8.02 -2.12
C PHE A 211 -0.64 6.71 -2.29
N ILE A 212 -0.64 5.86 -1.25
CA ILE A 212 -0.04 4.53 -1.30
C ILE A 212 -1.06 3.52 -0.78
N LEU A 213 -1.37 2.51 -1.59
CA LEU A 213 -2.29 1.44 -1.23
C LEU A 213 -1.52 0.15 -0.99
N PHE A 214 -1.76 -0.47 0.16
CA PHE A 214 -1.24 -1.78 0.52
C PHE A 214 -2.37 -2.80 0.64
N LYS A 215 -2.08 -4.06 0.35
CA LYS A 215 -2.92 -5.21 0.72
C LYS A 215 -2.32 -5.90 1.94
N ALA A 216 -3.17 -6.34 2.87
CA ALA A 216 -2.75 -6.98 4.12
C ALA A 216 -3.47 -8.31 4.32
N ARG A 217 -2.78 -9.39 4.00
CA ARG A 217 -3.27 -10.78 4.07
C ARG A 217 -2.42 -11.59 5.05
N ARG A 218 -3.03 -12.61 5.65
CA ARG A 218 -2.29 -13.71 6.29
C ARG A 218 -1.68 -14.62 5.20
N ALA A 219 -0.38 -14.93 5.32
CA ALA A 219 0.27 -15.92 4.47
C ALA A 219 -0.42 -17.29 4.55
#